data_AF-A0A1G0HKD1-F1
#
_entry.id   AF-A0A1G0HKD1-F1
#
_cell.length_a   1.000
_cell.length_b   1.000
_cell.length_c   1.000
_cell.angle_alpha   90.00
_cell.angle_beta   90.00
_cell.angle_gamma   90.00
#
_symmetry.space_group_name_H-M   'P 1'
#
loop_
_entity.id
_entity.type
_entity.pdbx_description
1 polymer ?
#
loop_
_entity_poly.entity_id
_entity_poly.type
_entity_poly.pdbx_seq_one_letter_code
_entity_poly.pdbx_strand_id
1 'polypeptide(L)'
;MRKAISFRFKKNTLITLARLEQRLHTTKTDVVEQALTFYADKKLKSDNPLMKYAGAFSDEDADAMLATIKQSRRNKTIKAKL
;
A
#
# COMPACT_ATOMS: atom_id res chain seq x y z
N MET A 1 4.06 7.93 -19.01
CA MET A 1 5.38 8.55 -19.23
C MET A 1 6.15 8.59 -17.91
N ARG A 2 7.42 8.17 -17.90
CA ARG A 2 8.27 8.30 -16.71
C ARG A 2 8.62 9.78 -16.52
N LYS A 3 8.37 10.32 -15.33
CA LYS A 3 8.70 11.72 -15.00
C LYS A 3 10.06 11.73 -14.29
N ALA A 4 10.97 12.57 -14.76
CA ALA A 4 12.24 12.79 -14.06
C ALA A 4 11.96 13.47 -12.71
N ILE A 5 12.49 12.90 -11.63
CA ILE A 5 12.37 13.42 -10.26
C ILE A 5 13.77 13.52 -9.68
N SER A 6 14.11 14.69 -9.15
CA SER A 6 15.41 14.94 -8.52
C SER A 6 15.28 14.80 -7.00
N PHE A 7 16.14 13.98 -6.41
CA PHE A 7 16.21 13.80 -4.96
C PHE A 7 17.52 14.35 -4.41
N ARG A 8 17.46 14.99 -3.24
CA ARG A 8 18.66 15.34 -2.46
C ARG A 8 18.79 14.39 -1.29
N PHE A 9 19.88 13.64 -1.26
CA PHE A 9 20.15 12.63 -0.23
C PHE A 9 21.25 13.09 0.72
N LYS A 10 21.18 12.62 1.96
CA LYS A 10 22.27 12.76 2.93
C LYS A 10 23.46 11.90 2.50
N LYS A 11 24.68 12.30 2.88
CA LYS A 11 25.93 11.59 2.54
C LYS A 11 25.87 10.08 2.85
N ASN A 12 25.38 9.71 4.02
CA ASN A 12 25.27 8.31 4.41
C ASN A 12 24.35 7.51 3.48
N THR A 13 23.23 8.10 3.05
CA THR A 13 22.32 7.48 2.09
C THR A 13 22.98 7.27 0.73
N LEU A 14 23.77 8.24 0.26
CA LEU A 14 24.54 8.11 -0.99
C LEU A 14 25.57 6.97 -0.91
N ILE A 15 26.24 6.83 0.24
CA ILE A 15 27.18 5.72 0.48
C ILE A 15 26.45 4.37 0.44
N THR A 16 25.29 4.27 1.08
CA THR A 16 24.47 3.06 1.06
C THR A 16 24.02 2.72 -0.37
N LEU A 17 23.55 3.71 -1.14
CA LEU A 17 23.15 3.50 -2.53
C LEU A 17 24.31 3.01 -3.40
N ALA A 18 25.51 3.59 -3.25
CA ALA A 18 26.69 3.14 -3.99
C ALA A 18 27.10 1.70 -3.65
N ARG A 19 26.99 1.29 -2.38
CA ARG A 19 27.26 -0.10 -1.97
C ARG A 19 26.23 -1.08 -2.55
N LEU A 20 24.95 -0.68 -2.58
CA LEU A 20 23.87 -1.51 -3.12
C LEU A 20 23.97 -1.66 -4.63
N GLU A 21 24.27 -0.57 -5.34
CA GLU A 21 24.54 -0.56 -6.77
C GLU A 21 25.65 -1.56 -7.14
N GLN A 22 26.78 -1.52 -6.43
CA GLN A 22 27.89 -2.45 -6.64
C GLN A 22 27.51 -3.90 -6.36
N ARG A 23 26.77 -4.15 -5.27
CA ARG A 23 26.41 -5.51 -4.85
C ARG A 23 25.34 -6.15 -5.73
N LEU A 24 24.42 -5.35 -6.26
CA LEU A 24 23.27 -5.81 -7.05
C LEU A 24 23.52 -5.69 -8.56
N HIS A 25 24.69 -5.20 -8.99
CA HIS A 25 25.04 -4.98 -10.40
C HIS A 25 23.95 -4.22 -11.16
N THR A 26 23.42 -3.17 -10.54
CA THR A 26 22.30 -2.36 -11.05
C THR A 26 22.60 -0.88 -10.89
N THR A 27 21.73 0.04 -11.33
CA THR A 27 21.96 1.48 -11.17
C THR A 27 21.40 2.01 -9.85
N LYS A 28 21.94 3.14 -9.35
CA LYS A 28 21.37 3.82 -8.17
C LYS A 28 19.89 4.15 -8.34
N THR A 29 19.47 4.50 -9.56
CA THR A 29 18.09 4.77 -9.91
C THR A 29 17.23 3.53 -9.72
N ASP A 30 17.67 2.38 -10.24
CA ASP A 30 16.93 1.12 -10.10
C ASP A 30 16.80 0.70 -8.64
N VAL A 31 17.86 0.87 -7.83
CA VAL A 31 17.79 0.62 -6.38
C VAL A 31 16.71 1.48 -5.72
N VAL A 32 16.64 2.76 -6.06
CA VAL A 32 15.64 3.69 -5.50
C VAL A 32 14.23 3.33 -5.99
N GLU A 33 14.05 3.02 -7.28
CA GLU A 33 12.76 2.61 -7.85
C GLU A 33 12.24 1.34 -7.16
N GLN A 34 13.08 0.31 -7.03
CA GLN A 34 12.70 -0.93 -6.35
C GLN A 34 12.36 -0.71 -4.87
N ALA A 35 13.13 0.12 -4.17
CA ALA A 35 12.87 0.45 -2.78
C ALA A 35 11.54 1.20 -2.61
N LEU A 36 11.22 2.13 -3.52
CA LEU A 36 9.96 2.87 -3.53
C LEU A 36 8.78 1.95 -3.83
N THR A 37 8.90 1.06 -4.83
CA THR A 37 7.88 0.05 -5.13
C THR A 37 7.62 -0.85 -3.93
N PHE A 38 8.69 -1.38 -3.32
CA PHE A 38 8.57 -2.22 -2.13
C PHE A 38 7.89 -1.49 -0.97
N TYR A 39 8.25 -0.24 -0.72
CA TYR A 39 7.60 0.57 0.30
C TYR A 39 6.13 0.84 -0.02
N ALA A 40 5.81 1.18 -1.27
CA ALA A 40 4.44 1.42 -1.71
C ALA A 40 3.60 0.16 -1.54
N ASP A 41 4.09 -1.02 -1.93
CA ASP A 41 3.39 -2.29 -1.75
C ASP A 41 3.17 -2.62 -0.28
N LYS A 42 4.18 -2.40 0.56
CA LYS A 42 4.08 -2.62 2.00
C LYS A 42 3.06 -1.68 2.64
N LYS A 43 3.04 -0.42 2.21
CA LYS A 43 2.13 0.61 2.72
C LYS A 43 0.70 0.42 2.19
N LEU A 44 0.52 0.05 0.92
CA LEU A 44 -0.78 -0.30 0.37
C LEU A 44 -1.38 -1.52 1.08
N LYS A 45 -0.55 -2.51 1.42
CA LYS A 45 -0.97 -3.66 2.25
C LYS A 45 -1.37 -3.26 3.67
N SER A 46 -0.75 -2.23 4.27
CA SER A 46 -1.14 -1.73 5.59
C SER A 46 -2.35 -0.80 5.57
N ASP A 47 -2.48 0.03 4.53
CA ASP A 47 -3.45 1.12 4.45
C ASP A 47 -4.81 0.70 3.85
N ASN A 48 -4.93 -0.52 3.31
CA ASN A 48 -6.23 -1.11 2.96
C ASN A 48 -6.67 -2.11 4.04
N PRO A 49 -7.31 -1.66 5.13
CA PRO A 49 -7.81 -2.52 6.20
C PRO A 49 -8.91 -3.49 5.74
N LEU A 50 -9.40 -3.40 4.50
CA LEU A 50 -10.31 -4.42 3.96
C LEU A 50 -9.56 -5.60 3.37
N MET A 51 -8.34 -5.39 2.86
CA MET A 51 -7.52 -6.48 2.27
C MET A 51 -7.06 -7.51 3.31
N LYS A 52 -6.94 -7.13 4.59
CA LYS A 52 -6.69 -8.10 5.68
C LYS A 52 -7.84 -9.08 5.93
N TYR A 53 -9.03 -8.81 5.38
CA TYR A 53 -10.21 -9.66 5.52
C TYR A 53 -10.54 -10.44 4.24
N ALA A 54 -9.87 -10.13 3.12
CA ALA A 54 -10.06 -10.84 1.85
C ALA A 54 -9.56 -12.29 1.99
N GLY A 55 -10.48 -13.26 1.90
CA GLY A 55 -10.19 -14.68 2.06
C GLY A 55 -9.94 -15.15 3.50
N ALA A 56 -10.16 -14.30 4.51
CA ALA A 56 -9.97 -14.64 5.91
C ALA A 56 -11.25 -15.19 6.57
N PHE A 57 -12.42 -14.92 5.99
CA PHE A 57 -13.71 -15.40 6.45
C PHE A 57 -14.24 -16.46 5.51
N SER A 58 -14.94 -17.47 6.06
CA SER A 58 -15.77 -18.35 5.24
C SER A 58 -16.96 -17.57 4.68
N ASP A 59 -17.63 -18.12 3.68
CA ASP A 59 -18.81 -17.49 3.08
C ASP A 59 -19.91 -17.25 4.12
N GLU A 60 -20.08 -18.17 5.07
CA GLU A 60 -21.06 -18.06 6.16
C GLU A 60 -20.73 -16.92 7.13
N ASP A 61 -19.46 -16.77 7.52
CA ASP A 61 -19.01 -15.70 8.41
C ASP A 61 -19.13 -14.33 7.74
N ALA A 62 -18.86 -14.25 6.43
CA ALA A 62 -19.02 -13.05 5.63
C ALA A 62 -20.51 -12.65 5.53
N ASP A 63 -21.40 -13.61 5.29
CA ASP A 63 -22.85 -13.38 5.22
C ASP A 63 -23.45 -12.97 6.57
N ALA A 64 -22.99 -13.58 7.67
CA ALA A 64 -23.41 -13.20 9.02
C ALA A 64 -22.97 -11.77 9.39
N MET A 65 -21.75 -11.39 9.01
CA MET A 65 -21.25 -10.02 9.16
C MET A 65 -22.09 -9.04 8.32
N LEU A 66 -22.40 -9.39 7.07
CA LEU A 66 -23.22 -8.56 6.18
C LEU A 66 -24.64 -8.39 6.70
N ALA A 67 -25.24 -9.45 7.23
CA ALA A 67 -26.57 -9.40 7.86
C ALA A 67 -26.57 -8.47 9.08
N THR A 68 -25.53 -8.54 9.91
CA THR A 68 -25.37 -7.68 11.09
C THR A 68 -25.19 -6.20 10.70
N ILE A 69 -24.42 -5.91 9.64
CA ILE A 69 -24.25 -4.55 9.09
C ILE A 69 -25.58 -4.00 8.56
N LYS A 70 -26.36 -4.82 7.84
CA LYS A 70 -27.69 -4.43 7.32
C LYS A 70 -28.70 -4.17 8.43
N GLN A 71 -28.64 -4.95 9.52
CA GLN A 71 -29.56 -4.82 10.66
C GLN A 71 -29.16 -3.69 11.64
N SER A 72 -27.90 -3.26 11.63
CA SER A 72 -27.42 -2.17 12.46
C SER A 72 -28.03 -0.83 12.04
N ARG A 73 -28.87 -0.25 12.92
CA ARG A 73 -29.62 1.02 12.71
C ARG A 73 -28.75 2.27 12.53
N ARG A 74 -27.41 2.17 12.53
CA ARG A 74 -26.49 3.32 12.30
C ARG A 74 -26.38 3.76 10.84
N ASN A 75 -26.88 2.97 9.88
CA ASN A 75 -26.95 3.35 8.47
C ASN A 75 -28.23 4.13 8.11
N LYS A 76 -28.81 4.88 9.06
CA LYS A 76 -29.99 5.70 8.79
C LYS A 76 -29.63 6.95 7.99
N THR A 77 -29.89 6.86 6.69
CA THR A 77 -30.20 7.95 5.74
C THR A 77 -29.05 8.90 5.37
N ILE A 78 -28.33 8.58 4.29
CA ILE A 78 -27.85 9.64 3.39
C ILE A 78 -29.02 9.93 2.44
N LYS A 79 -29.83 10.95 2.75
CA LYS A 79 -30.77 11.51 1.77
C LYS A 79 -29.94 12.34 0.79
N ALA A 80 -29.51 11.73 -0.32
CA ALA A 80 -29.10 12.51 -1.47
C ALA A 80 -30.36 13.17 -2.04
N LYS A 81 -30.52 14.49 -1.82
CA LYS A 81 -31.41 15.29 -2.64
C LYS A 81 -30.76 15.40 -4.02
N LEU A 82 -31.39 14.77 -5.01
CA LEU A 82 -31.23 15.10 -6.43
C LEU A 82 -31.75 16.51 -6.69
#